data_AF-A0A6N9PC40-F1
#
_entry.id   AF-A0A6N9PC40-F1
#
_cell.length_a   1.000
_cell.length_b   1.000
_cell.length_c   1.000
_cell.angle_alpha   90.00
_cell.angle_beta   90.00
_cell.angle_gamma   90.00
#
_symmetry.space_group_name_H-M   'P 1'
#
loop_
_entity.id
_entity.type
_entity.pdbx_description
1 polymer ?
#
loop_
_entity_poly.entity_id
_entity_poly.type
_entity_poly.pdbx_seq_one_letter_code
_entity_poly.pdbx_strand_id
1 'polypeptide(L)'
;MFERTSGVLMHVTSLPSPYGIGSLGADARAFIDFLRDAGQRYWQVLPLGRTGFGSSPYQCFSAAAGNPLLIDLDTLVADGLLTPEEAREADPHGSPDMVDFEKVEELRYPVLRKAFARVSPELQEKIDAYAEKEAAWLPGFTLFMSLREEKYEGAALWEWPDEDVLLRKPKALAAAREELKEEIAFRTFLQYEFQVQWHALRTYAHRNGVQIIGDIPIYVSPDSADVWENPQFFKLKKDFSQKKVAGVPPDYFSETGQLWGNPVYDWKALEKDGYQWWIWRMKQNLELYDVVRLDHFRGFESFWEVDAGEETAVKGKWQKGPGMKFFRAIEAEIGENRIIAEDLGIITDDVRKLLDESGFPGMRVMIFGFNSWEDNCHLPHNYVPNSIVYTSTHDSQTICEQIMDLCSPADADFARDYIRWDGKEPLAWAAIKSVFLSPASIAMTQMQDVLNLGADARMNKPATVGGSNWRWRMRREGMNSELSSFLRRITVTSRRYKPYQLTEAERAELEAETAAPETEEETA
;
A
#
# COMPACT_ATOMS: atom_id res chain seq x y z
N MET A 1 -6.96 10.31 19.31
CA MET A 1 -7.10 11.30 18.22
C MET A 1 -5.72 11.74 17.77
N PHE A 2 -5.49 11.80 16.46
CA PHE A 2 -4.21 12.22 15.89
C PHE A 2 -3.92 13.70 16.12
N GLU A 3 -2.65 14.08 16.08
CA GLU A 3 -2.25 15.48 16.13
C GLU A 3 -2.53 16.20 14.81
N ARG A 4 -2.60 17.54 14.87
CA ARG A 4 -2.67 18.39 13.69
C ARG A 4 -1.35 18.36 12.89
N THR A 5 -1.28 17.57 11.83
CA THR A 5 -0.08 17.33 11.00
C THR A 5 -0.41 17.25 9.51
N SER A 6 0.60 17.00 8.67
CA SER A 6 0.42 16.82 7.22
C SER A 6 1.37 15.78 6.62
N GLY A 7 1.06 15.36 5.40
CA GLY A 7 1.86 14.42 4.64
C GLY A 7 1.64 14.44 3.13
N VAL A 8 2.39 13.58 2.44
CA VAL A 8 2.29 13.39 0.99
C VAL A 8 2.02 11.92 0.68
N LEU A 9 1.06 11.66 -0.21
CA LEU A 9 0.78 10.36 -0.80
C LEU A 9 1.65 10.17 -2.04
N MET A 10 2.52 9.16 -2.00
CA MET A 10 3.42 8.80 -3.10
C MET A 10 3.81 7.33 -2.95
N HIS A 11 3.49 6.46 -3.91
CA HIS A 11 3.93 5.07 -3.80
C HIS A 11 5.42 4.93 -4.16
N VAL A 12 6.08 3.91 -3.61
CA VAL A 12 7.51 3.65 -3.86
C VAL A 12 7.78 3.46 -5.35
N THR A 13 6.88 2.78 -6.07
CA THR A 13 7.02 2.54 -7.52
C THR A 13 7.11 3.83 -8.33
N SER A 14 6.50 4.91 -7.84
CA SER A 14 6.48 6.23 -8.47
C SER A 14 7.75 7.05 -8.23
N LEU A 15 8.68 6.57 -7.40
CA LEU A 15 9.97 7.24 -7.21
C LEU A 15 10.81 7.15 -8.50
N PRO A 16 11.67 8.16 -8.74
CA PRO A 16 12.67 8.07 -9.79
C PRO A 16 13.63 6.91 -9.50
N SER A 17 14.12 6.29 -10.56
CA SER A 17 15.07 5.18 -10.49
C SER A 17 15.61 4.89 -11.90
N PRO A 18 16.90 4.55 -12.03
CA PRO A 18 17.49 4.16 -13.30
C PRO A 18 17.00 2.77 -13.77
N TYR A 19 16.37 1.98 -12.90
CA TYR A 19 16.01 0.58 -13.17
C TYR A 19 14.51 0.39 -13.49
N GLY A 20 13.88 1.41 -14.09
CA GLY A 20 12.49 1.34 -14.58
C GLY A 20 11.36 1.43 -13.56
N ILE A 21 11.65 1.21 -12.27
CA ILE A 21 10.70 1.30 -11.15
C ILE A 21 11.42 1.84 -9.91
N GLY A 22 10.72 2.67 -9.13
CA GLY A 22 11.25 3.14 -7.84
C GLY A 22 11.54 1.99 -6.87
N SER A 23 12.58 2.16 -6.06
CA SER A 23 13.12 1.16 -5.12
C SER A 23 13.28 1.74 -3.72
N LEU A 24 13.73 0.93 -2.77
CA LEU A 24 13.97 1.30 -1.37
C LEU A 24 15.34 1.97 -1.12
N GLY A 25 16.01 2.43 -2.19
CA GLY A 25 17.36 2.95 -2.17
C GLY A 25 17.48 4.47 -2.00
N ALA A 26 18.49 5.04 -2.66
CA ALA A 26 18.88 6.45 -2.51
C ALA A 26 17.77 7.44 -2.87
N ASP A 27 17.00 7.20 -3.93
CA ASP A 27 15.90 8.09 -4.34
C ASP A 27 14.74 8.07 -3.32
N ALA A 28 14.51 6.96 -2.59
CA ALA A 28 13.56 6.92 -1.47
C ALA A 28 14.05 7.72 -0.26
N ARG A 29 15.34 7.64 0.06
CA ARG A 29 15.96 8.49 1.11
C ARG A 29 15.90 9.97 0.74
N ALA A 30 16.17 10.30 -0.53
CA ALA A 30 16.04 11.66 -1.04
C ALA A 30 14.59 12.18 -0.94
N PHE A 31 13.60 11.31 -1.15
CA PHE A 31 12.19 11.68 -0.94
C PHE A 31 11.89 11.95 0.53
N ILE A 32 12.43 11.16 1.46
CA ILE A 32 12.32 11.42 2.91
C ILE A 32 12.97 12.78 3.26
N ASP A 33 14.14 13.09 2.70
CA ASP A 33 14.79 14.39 2.89
C ASP A 33 13.91 15.54 2.37
N PHE A 34 13.32 15.37 1.19
CA PHE A 34 12.34 16.30 0.64
C PHE A 34 11.15 16.51 1.58
N LEU A 35 10.60 15.44 2.17
CA LEU A 35 9.49 15.52 3.12
C LEU A 35 9.89 16.24 4.41
N ARG A 36 11.07 15.94 4.97
CA ARG A 36 11.64 16.63 6.13
C ARG A 36 11.75 18.13 5.87
N ASP A 37 12.32 18.50 4.73
CA ASP A 37 12.55 19.90 4.36
C ASP A 37 11.20 20.61 4.13
N ALA A 38 10.26 19.93 3.47
CA ALA A 38 8.87 20.33 3.32
C ALA A 38 8.06 20.37 4.63
N GLY A 39 8.63 19.89 5.75
CA GLY A 39 8.01 19.88 7.06
C GLY A 39 6.87 18.88 7.21
N GLN A 40 6.80 17.87 6.34
CA GLN A 40 5.78 16.83 6.36
C GLN A 40 6.12 15.79 7.43
N ARG A 41 5.10 15.34 8.17
CA ARG A 41 5.26 14.23 9.13
C ARG A 41 4.99 12.89 8.47
N TYR A 42 4.08 12.82 7.50
CA TYR A 42 3.64 11.54 6.94
C TYR A 42 4.07 11.36 5.49
N TRP A 43 4.64 10.19 5.20
CA TRP A 43 4.69 9.61 3.86
C TRP A 43 3.63 8.51 3.78
N GLN A 44 2.61 8.68 2.94
CA GLN A 44 1.66 7.59 2.69
C GLN A 44 2.07 6.80 1.45
N VAL A 45 2.10 5.48 1.59
CA VAL A 45 2.31 4.51 0.51
C VAL A 45 1.04 3.68 0.30
N LEU A 46 0.92 3.09 -0.89
CA LEU A 46 -0.02 2.00 -1.17
C LEU A 46 0.53 0.67 -0.61
N PRO A 47 -0.25 -0.43 -0.63
CA PRO A 47 0.25 -1.72 -0.16
C PRO A 47 1.57 -2.12 -0.84
N LEU A 48 2.54 -2.59 -0.07
CA LEU A 48 3.88 -2.93 -0.55
C LEU A 48 4.03 -4.39 -0.99
N GLY A 49 2.92 -5.14 -1.05
CA GLY A 49 2.98 -6.57 -1.27
C GLY A 49 3.30 -6.97 -2.72
N ARG A 50 3.75 -8.21 -2.92
CA ARG A 50 3.97 -8.76 -4.26
C ARG A 50 2.65 -8.77 -5.05
N THR A 51 2.56 -7.89 -6.04
CA THR A 51 1.39 -7.69 -6.89
C THR A 51 1.16 -8.87 -7.81
N GLY A 52 -0.11 -9.24 -7.98
CA GLY A 52 -0.56 -10.18 -9.00
C GLY A 52 -1.10 -9.47 -10.25
N PHE A 53 -2.30 -9.86 -10.66
CA PHE A 53 -2.92 -9.41 -11.90
C PHE A 53 -3.06 -7.89 -11.98
N GLY A 54 -2.75 -7.33 -13.16
CA GLY A 54 -2.84 -5.89 -13.44
C GLY A 54 -1.88 -5.01 -12.62
N SER A 55 -0.88 -5.62 -11.96
CA SER A 55 0.10 -4.94 -11.11
C SER A 55 -0.53 -4.09 -9.99
N SER A 56 -1.75 -4.46 -9.57
CA SER A 56 -2.49 -3.75 -8.53
C SER A 56 -1.94 -4.06 -7.14
N PRO A 57 -1.54 -3.04 -6.35
CA PRO A 57 -1.20 -3.20 -4.94
C PRO A 57 -2.33 -3.80 -4.09
N TYR A 58 -3.58 -3.71 -4.56
CA TYR A 58 -4.75 -4.24 -3.86
C TYR A 58 -5.04 -5.72 -4.18
N GLN A 59 -4.22 -6.34 -5.04
CA GLN A 59 -4.31 -7.77 -5.38
C GLN A 59 -2.93 -8.44 -5.22
N CYS A 60 -2.47 -8.54 -3.97
CA CYS A 60 -1.20 -9.18 -3.64
C CYS A 60 -1.35 -10.70 -3.44
N PHE A 61 -0.29 -11.46 -3.72
CA PHE A 61 -0.23 -12.90 -3.48
C PHE A 61 -0.11 -13.28 -1.99
N SER A 62 0.15 -12.31 -1.12
CA SER A 62 0.17 -12.46 0.32
C SER A 62 -0.16 -11.14 1.00
N ALA A 63 -0.80 -11.20 2.16
CA ALA A 63 -1.08 -10.08 3.04
C ALA A 63 0.13 -9.63 3.89
N ALA A 64 1.25 -10.37 3.83
CA ALA A 64 2.47 -10.12 4.61
C ALA A 64 3.73 -9.92 3.73
N ALA A 65 3.86 -10.67 2.63
CA ALA A 65 5.05 -10.63 1.79
C ALA A 65 5.26 -9.27 1.10
N GLY A 66 6.50 -8.80 1.02
CA GLY A 66 6.90 -7.60 0.29
C GLY A 66 7.14 -7.85 -1.20
N ASN A 67 7.07 -6.78 -1.99
CA ASN A 67 7.30 -6.83 -3.44
C ASN A 67 8.81 -6.82 -3.78
N PRO A 68 9.37 -7.90 -4.36
CA PRO A 68 10.79 -7.95 -4.74
C PRO A 68 11.17 -6.92 -5.81
N LEU A 69 10.20 -6.36 -6.54
CA LEU A 69 10.45 -5.26 -7.48
C LEU A 69 10.82 -3.95 -6.79
N LEU A 70 10.66 -3.84 -5.48
CA LEU A 70 11.07 -2.66 -4.72
C LEU A 70 12.50 -2.79 -4.17
N ILE A 71 13.10 -3.98 -4.22
CA ILE A 71 14.50 -4.20 -3.83
C ILE A 71 15.40 -3.31 -4.69
N ASP A 72 16.25 -2.56 -4.01
CA ASP A 72 17.22 -1.66 -4.60
C ASP A 72 18.48 -2.41 -5.02
N LEU A 73 18.79 -2.34 -6.32
CA LEU A 73 19.91 -3.06 -6.90
C LEU A 73 21.26 -2.41 -6.57
N ASP A 74 21.30 -1.09 -6.38
CA ASP A 74 22.53 -0.39 -5.95
C ASP A 74 22.93 -0.79 -4.53
N THR A 75 21.95 -1.04 -3.65
CA THR A 75 22.20 -1.60 -2.31
C THR A 75 22.81 -3.00 -2.41
N LEU A 76 22.28 -3.87 -3.27
CA LEU A 76 22.87 -5.21 -3.50
C LEU A 76 24.29 -5.13 -4.09
N VAL A 77 24.60 -4.08 -4.86
CA VAL A 77 25.97 -3.81 -5.33
C VAL A 77 26.88 -3.39 -4.17
N ALA A 78 26.39 -2.51 -3.29
CA ALA A 78 27.14 -2.09 -2.11
C ALA A 78 27.42 -3.26 -1.15
N ASP A 79 26.51 -4.21 -1.05
CA ASP A 79 26.64 -5.43 -0.24
C ASP A 79 27.50 -6.52 -0.91
N GLY A 80 28.02 -6.27 -2.13
CA GLY A 80 28.87 -7.20 -2.86
C GLY A 80 28.14 -8.40 -3.49
N LEU A 81 26.80 -8.40 -3.49
CA LEU A 81 25.98 -9.44 -4.11
C LEU A 81 25.84 -9.26 -5.63
N LEU A 82 26.01 -8.05 -6.12
CA LEU A 82 26.00 -7.70 -7.54
C LEU A 82 27.20 -6.85 -7.94
N THR A 83 27.56 -6.88 -9.22
CA THR A 83 28.42 -5.85 -9.80
C THR A 83 27.57 -4.69 -10.37
N PRO A 84 28.15 -3.48 -10.52
CA PRO A 84 27.44 -2.37 -11.18
C PRO A 84 26.97 -2.71 -12.59
N GLU A 85 27.74 -3.52 -13.33
CA GLU A 85 27.39 -3.97 -14.67
C GLU A 85 26.16 -4.88 -14.66
N GLU A 86 26.08 -5.81 -13.70
CA GLU A 86 24.93 -6.71 -13.55
C GLU A 86 23.66 -5.96 -13.13
N ALA A 87 23.78 -5.00 -12.23
CA ALA A 87 22.63 -4.15 -11.85
C ALA A 87 22.07 -3.38 -13.05
N ARG A 88 22.94 -2.88 -13.94
CA ARG A 88 22.52 -2.17 -15.17
C ARG A 88 21.78 -3.07 -16.17
N GLU A 89 21.93 -4.39 -16.10
CA GLU A 89 21.16 -5.30 -16.96
C GLU A 89 19.65 -5.24 -16.66
N ALA A 90 19.26 -4.77 -15.47
CA ALA A 90 17.86 -4.57 -15.08
C ALA A 90 17.26 -3.24 -15.59
N ASP A 91 18.01 -2.40 -16.31
CA ASP A 91 17.48 -1.17 -16.89
C ASP A 91 16.62 -1.49 -18.13
N PRO A 92 15.30 -1.22 -18.12
CA PRO A 92 14.46 -1.45 -19.28
C PRO A 92 14.67 -0.44 -20.42
N HIS A 93 15.49 0.60 -20.23
CA HIS A 93 15.62 1.76 -21.13
C HIS A 93 14.25 2.33 -21.51
N GLY A 94 13.35 2.34 -20.53
CA GLY A 94 11.93 2.69 -20.68
C GLY A 94 11.63 4.15 -20.41
N SER A 95 10.34 4.46 -20.25
CA SER A 95 9.90 5.81 -19.91
C SER A 95 10.39 6.22 -18.51
N PRO A 96 10.88 7.45 -18.32
CA PRO A 96 11.16 7.99 -16.99
C PRO A 96 9.87 8.31 -16.21
N ASP A 97 8.72 8.44 -16.90
CA ASP A 97 7.45 8.88 -16.32
C ASP A 97 6.49 7.72 -16.04
N MET A 98 6.79 6.51 -16.54
CA MET A 98 5.90 5.36 -16.45
C MET A 98 6.68 4.07 -16.18
N VAL A 99 6.20 3.25 -15.25
CA VAL A 99 6.68 1.89 -15.03
C VAL A 99 6.19 1.00 -16.18
N ASP A 100 7.06 0.13 -16.68
CA ASP A 100 6.69 -1.02 -17.51
C ASP A 100 6.87 -2.29 -16.67
N PHE A 101 5.81 -2.72 -15.98
CA PHE A 101 5.89 -3.79 -14.99
C PHE A 101 6.33 -5.11 -15.59
N GLU A 102 5.84 -5.46 -16.78
CA GLU A 102 6.21 -6.70 -17.47
C GLU A 102 7.71 -6.71 -17.78
N LYS A 103 8.21 -5.64 -18.39
CA LYS A 103 9.63 -5.53 -18.73
C LYS A 103 10.53 -5.45 -17.49
N VAL A 104 10.08 -4.75 -16.44
CA VAL A 104 10.81 -4.68 -15.16
C VAL A 104 10.89 -6.07 -14.51
N GLU A 105 9.81 -6.86 -14.52
CA GLU A 105 9.83 -8.23 -14.01
C GLU A 105 10.77 -9.13 -14.80
N GLU A 106 10.67 -9.10 -16.13
CA GLU A 106 11.50 -9.90 -17.04
C GLU A 106 13.00 -9.66 -16.82
N LEU A 107 13.41 -8.40 -16.65
CA LEU A 107 14.82 -8.03 -16.53
C LEU A 107 15.36 -8.14 -15.09
N ARG A 108 14.50 -7.93 -14.07
CA ARG A 108 14.97 -7.85 -12.68
C ARG A 108 15.18 -9.22 -12.03
N TYR A 109 14.30 -10.18 -12.28
CA TYR A 109 14.43 -11.51 -11.66
C TYR A 109 15.74 -12.23 -12.01
N PRO A 110 16.24 -12.21 -13.27
CA PRO A 110 17.56 -12.76 -13.61
C PRO A 110 18.70 -12.10 -12.83
N VAL A 111 18.66 -10.78 -12.63
CA VAL A 111 19.66 -10.05 -11.85
C VAL A 111 19.58 -10.43 -10.37
N LEU A 112 18.38 -10.52 -9.80
CA LEU A 112 18.20 -10.98 -8.41
C LEU A 112 18.69 -12.42 -8.20
N ARG A 113 18.60 -13.30 -9.21
CA ARG A 113 19.20 -14.65 -9.14
C ARG A 113 20.72 -14.62 -9.09
N LYS A 114 21.37 -13.66 -9.76
CA LYS A 114 22.83 -13.46 -9.64
C LYS A 114 23.21 -13.04 -8.22
N ALA A 115 22.41 -12.17 -7.59
CA ALA A 115 22.59 -11.80 -6.19
C ALA A 115 22.47 -13.02 -5.26
N PHE A 116 21.42 -13.82 -5.46
CA PHE A 116 21.20 -15.04 -4.68
C PHE A 116 22.34 -16.05 -4.83
N ALA A 117 22.92 -16.20 -6.02
CA ALA A 117 24.05 -17.09 -6.27
C ALA A 117 25.35 -16.68 -5.51
N ARG A 118 25.40 -15.45 -4.96
CA ARG A 118 26.53 -14.94 -4.17
C ARG A 118 26.27 -14.89 -2.67
N VAL A 119 25.15 -15.48 -2.20
CA VAL A 119 24.88 -15.59 -0.76
C VAL A 119 26.02 -16.35 -0.08
N SER A 120 26.70 -15.67 0.84
CA SER A 120 27.76 -16.26 1.65
C SER A 120 27.18 -17.07 2.82
N PRO A 121 27.95 -17.95 3.48
CA PRO A 121 27.51 -18.64 4.68
C PRO A 121 27.02 -17.69 5.78
N GLU A 122 27.69 -16.55 5.97
CA GLU A 122 27.33 -15.55 6.98
C GLU A 122 26.00 -14.85 6.65
N LEU A 123 25.74 -14.59 5.36
CA LEU A 123 24.46 -14.07 4.92
C LEU A 123 23.35 -15.11 5.03
N GLN A 124 23.66 -16.38 4.75
CA GLN A 124 22.72 -17.48 4.91
C GLN A 124 22.23 -17.61 6.35
N GLU A 125 23.09 -17.46 7.35
CA GLU A 125 22.68 -17.46 8.77
C GLU A 125 21.67 -16.35 9.09
N LYS A 126 21.82 -15.16 8.50
CA LYS A 126 20.86 -14.06 8.66
C LYS A 126 19.53 -14.35 7.96
N ILE A 127 19.57 -14.93 6.77
CA ILE A 127 18.39 -15.37 6.03
C ILE A 127 17.63 -16.44 6.83
N ASP A 128 18.34 -17.39 7.44
CA ASP A 128 17.75 -18.45 8.26
C ASP A 128 17.11 -17.87 9.53
N ALA A 129 17.79 -16.94 10.22
CA ALA A 129 17.23 -16.24 11.37
C ALA A 129 15.96 -15.44 11.03
N TYR A 130 15.93 -14.80 9.86
CA TYR A 130 14.72 -14.15 9.34
C TYR A 130 13.62 -15.17 9.05
N ALA A 131 13.94 -16.30 8.42
CA ALA A 131 12.98 -17.34 8.13
C ALA A 131 12.38 -17.97 9.39
N GLU A 132 13.17 -18.10 10.46
CA GLU A 132 12.68 -18.51 11.79
C GLU A 132 11.75 -17.46 12.42
N LYS A 133 12.11 -16.17 12.35
CA LYS A 133 11.26 -15.06 12.82
C LYS A 133 9.91 -15.04 12.10
N GLU A 134 9.92 -15.22 10.79
CA GLU A 134 8.74 -15.13 9.91
C GLU A 134 8.08 -16.50 9.60
N ALA A 135 8.38 -17.52 10.42
CA ALA A 135 7.92 -18.90 10.19
C ALA A 135 6.39 -19.07 10.14
N ALA A 136 5.63 -18.09 10.64
CA ALA A 136 4.17 -18.09 10.63
C ALA A 136 3.57 -17.98 9.22
N TRP A 137 4.28 -17.41 8.25
CA TRP A 137 3.75 -17.16 6.91
C TRP A 137 4.73 -17.43 5.77
N LEU A 138 6.03 -17.20 6.00
CA LEU A 138 7.04 -17.27 4.95
C LEU A 138 7.13 -18.65 4.28
N PRO A 139 7.12 -19.79 5.00
CA PRO A 139 7.23 -21.10 4.36
C PRO A 139 6.04 -21.46 3.47
N GLY A 140 4.84 -20.96 3.82
CA GLY A 140 3.64 -21.21 3.05
C GLY A 140 3.55 -20.31 1.83
N PHE A 141 3.93 -19.03 1.96
CA PHE A 141 4.06 -18.09 0.84
C PHE A 141 5.11 -18.53 -0.20
N THR A 142 6.34 -18.86 0.24
CA THR A 142 7.42 -19.22 -0.69
C THR A 142 7.12 -20.53 -1.43
N LEU A 143 6.49 -21.51 -0.76
CA LEU A 143 6.00 -22.72 -1.39
C LEU A 143 4.85 -22.44 -2.37
N PHE A 144 3.88 -21.60 -1.99
CA PHE A 144 2.78 -21.21 -2.88
C PHE A 144 3.30 -20.59 -4.17
N MET A 145 4.20 -19.61 -4.06
CA MET A 145 4.77 -18.93 -5.22
C MET A 145 5.63 -19.86 -6.08
N SER A 146 6.42 -20.75 -5.46
CA SER A 146 7.24 -21.73 -6.20
C SER A 146 6.37 -22.73 -6.96
N LEU A 147 5.30 -23.23 -6.35
CA LEU A 147 4.33 -24.09 -7.02
C LEU A 147 3.66 -23.36 -8.18
N ARG A 148 3.17 -22.15 -7.94
CA ARG A 148 2.47 -21.34 -8.93
C ARG A 148 3.35 -21.06 -10.14
N GLU A 149 4.55 -20.51 -9.94
CA GLU A 149 5.39 -20.02 -11.03
C GLU A 149 6.17 -21.13 -11.74
N GLU A 150 6.68 -22.12 -10.98
CA GLU A 150 7.61 -23.12 -11.54
C GLU A 150 6.90 -24.43 -11.93
N LYS A 151 5.91 -24.87 -11.15
CA LYS A 151 5.24 -26.16 -11.37
C LYS A 151 3.95 -26.05 -12.16
N TYR A 152 3.23 -24.94 -12.00
CA TYR A 152 1.93 -24.71 -12.61
C TYR A 152 1.92 -23.54 -13.60
N GLU A 153 3.09 -23.03 -14.01
CA GLU A 153 3.25 -22.05 -15.10
C GLU A 153 2.36 -20.80 -14.96
N GLY A 154 2.19 -20.33 -13.72
CA GLY A 154 1.38 -19.15 -13.38
C GLY A 154 -0.12 -19.39 -13.27
N ALA A 155 -0.59 -20.64 -13.36
CA ALA A 155 -2.01 -20.99 -13.22
C ALA A 155 -2.57 -20.59 -11.85
N ALA A 156 -3.83 -20.14 -11.84
CA ALA A 156 -4.48 -19.72 -10.62
C ALA A 156 -4.70 -20.91 -9.67
N LEU A 157 -4.80 -20.64 -8.38
CA LEU A 157 -4.97 -21.65 -7.33
C LEU A 157 -6.04 -22.72 -7.62
N TRP A 158 -7.21 -22.33 -8.13
CA TRP A 158 -8.31 -23.26 -8.43
C TRP A 158 -8.12 -24.08 -9.72
N GLU A 159 -7.05 -23.83 -10.46
CA GLU A 159 -6.67 -24.55 -11.68
C GLU A 159 -5.59 -25.61 -11.43
N TRP A 160 -5.09 -25.72 -10.19
CA TRP A 160 -4.04 -26.67 -9.85
C TRP A 160 -4.53 -28.12 -9.96
N PRO A 161 -3.88 -28.96 -10.77
CA PRO A 161 -4.34 -30.32 -11.06
C PRO A 161 -4.09 -31.32 -9.92
N ASP A 162 -3.16 -31.02 -9.01
CA ASP A 162 -2.80 -31.91 -7.90
C ASP A 162 -3.67 -31.60 -6.67
N GLU A 163 -4.69 -32.42 -6.44
CA GLU A 163 -5.62 -32.29 -5.31
C GLU A 163 -4.90 -32.42 -3.96
N ASP A 164 -3.82 -33.21 -3.87
CA ASP A 164 -3.11 -33.41 -2.62
C ASP A 164 -2.30 -32.16 -2.24
N VAL A 165 -1.73 -31.46 -3.22
CA VAL A 165 -1.10 -30.15 -3.03
C VAL A 165 -2.14 -29.08 -2.73
N LEU A 166 -3.23 -29.03 -3.49
CA LEU A 166 -4.33 -28.07 -3.29
C LEU A 166 -4.89 -28.16 -1.86
N LEU A 167 -5.16 -29.39 -1.38
CA LEU A 167 -5.63 -29.68 -0.02
C LEU A 167 -4.52 -29.69 1.04
N ARG A 168 -3.28 -29.31 0.68
CA ARG A 168 -2.15 -29.17 1.59
C ARG A 168 -1.85 -30.45 2.39
N LYS A 169 -1.96 -31.63 1.76
CA LYS A 169 -1.65 -32.89 2.43
C LYS A 169 -0.16 -32.95 2.79
N PRO A 170 0.22 -33.28 4.04
CA PRO A 170 1.61 -33.17 4.51
C PRO A 170 2.65 -33.88 3.64
N LYS A 171 2.32 -35.06 3.10
CA LYS A 171 3.24 -35.82 2.23
C LYS A 171 3.47 -35.13 0.89
N ALA A 172 2.42 -34.59 0.26
CA ALA A 172 2.53 -33.89 -1.01
C ALA A 172 3.30 -32.57 -0.84
N LEU A 173 3.04 -31.82 0.24
CA LEU A 173 3.81 -30.62 0.53
C LEU A 173 5.27 -30.91 0.84
N ALA A 174 5.58 -32.00 1.55
CA ALA A 174 6.97 -32.39 1.80
C ALA A 174 7.71 -32.75 0.49
N ALA A 175 7.04 -33.48 -0.42
CA ALA A 175 7.61 -33.79 -1.73
C ALA A 175 7.82 -32.52 -2.58
N ALA A 176 6.83 -31.62 -2.61
CA ALA A 176 6.94 -30.35 -3.32
C ALA A 176 8.05 -29.44 -2.75
N ARG A 177 8.25 -29.43 -1.43
CA ARG A 177 9.34 -28.67 -0.80
C ARG A 177 10.71 -29.20 -1.18
N GLU A 178 10.89 -30.51 -1.27
CA GLU A 178 12.17 -31.08 -1.72
C GLU A 178 12.39 -30.81 -3.22
N GLU A 179 11.35 -30.97 -4.04
CA GLU A 179 11.38 -30.70 -5.48
C GLU A 179 11.74 -29.24 -5.78
N LEU A 180 11.18 -28.29 -5.03
CA LEU A 180 11.29 -26.84 -5.27
C LEU A 180 12.21 -26.13 -4.27
N LYS A 181 13.13 -26.85 -3.62
CA LYS A 181 13.93 -26.30 -2.51
C LYS A 181 14.73 -25.05 -2.87
N GLU A 182 15.35 -25.02 -4.05
CA GLU A 182 16.16 -23.89 -4.53
C GLU A 182 15.27 -22.67 -4.80
N GLU A 183 14.05 -22.92 -5.31
CA GLU A 183 13.06 -21.90 -5.63
C GLU A 183 12.42 -21.30 -4.39
N ILE A 184 12.24 -22.12 -3.35
CA ILE A 184 11.83 -21.68 -2.01
C ILE A 184 12.95 -20.85 -1.36
N ALA A 185 14.21 -21.29 -1.46
CA ALA A 185 15.37 -20.58 -0.91
C ALA A 185 15.55 -19.21 -1.59
N PHE A 186 15.46 -19.16 -2.92
CA PHE A 186 15.51 -17.91 -3.67
C PHE A 186 14.41 -16.92 -3.23
N ARG A 187 13.15 -17.37 -3.12
CA ARG A 187 12.05 -16.49 -2.69
C ARG A 187 12.18 -16.08 -1.22
N THR A 188 12.76 -16.93 -0.38
CA THR A 188 13.09 -16.59 1.01
C THR A 188 14.14 -15.47 1.07
N PHE A 189 15.21 -15.57 0.27
CA PHE A 189 16.20 -14.52 0.09
C PHE A 189 15.58 -13.19 -0.37
N LEU A 190 14.66 -13.22 -1.36
CA LEU A 190 13.99 -11.99 -1.81
C LEU A 190 13.20 -11.30 -0.69
N GLN A 191 12.52 -12.07 0.17
CA GLN A 191 11.77 -11.50 1.29
C GLN A 191 12.70 -10.95 2.37
N TYR A 192 13.82 -11.63 2.64
CA TYR A 192 14.87 -11.13 3.53
C TYR A 192 15.42 -9.78 3.03
N GLU A 193 15.83 -9.69 1.77
CA GLU A 193 16.37 -8.45 1.18
C GLU A 193 15.35 -7.31 1.21
N PHE A 194 14.09 -7.59 0.87
CA PHE A 194 13.03 -6.60 0.99
C PHE A 194 12.90 -6.10 2.44
N GLN A 195 12.87 -7.01 3.42
CA GLN A 195 12.68 -6.66 4.83
C GLN A 195 13.84 -5.82 5.36
N VAL A 196 15.09 -6.20 5.04
CA VAL A 196 16.29 -5.46 5.47
C VAL A 196 16.28 -4.04 4.91
N GLN A 197 16.05 -3.90 3.60
CA GLN A 197 16.04 -2.59 2.96
C GLN A 197 14.87 -1.72 3.42
N TRP A 198 13.68 -2.30 3.60
CA TRP A 198 12.50 -1.58 4.11
C TRP A 198 12.72 -1.08 5.54
N HIS A 199 13.23 -1.93 6.43
CA HIS A 199 13.53 -1.54 7.81
C HIS A 199 14.56 -0.41 7.86
N ALA A 200 15.64 -0.52 7.08
CA ALA A 200 16.66 0.53 6.98
C ALA A 200 16.11 1.87 6.43
N LEU A 201 15.13 1.83 5.54
CA LEU A 201 14.46 3.02 5.02
C LEU A 201 13.50 3.63 6.07
N ARG A 202 12.71 2.80 6.76
CA ARG A 202 11.79 3.23 7.82
C ARG A 202 12.54 3.86 8.99
N THR A 203 13.62 3.23 9.44
CA THR A 203 14.56 3.79 10.42
C THR A 203 15.08 5.17 9.99
N TYR A 204 15.42 5.34 8.71
CA TYR A 204 15.85 6.63 8.17
C TYR A 204 14.72 7.66 8.15
N ALA A 205 13.49 7.26 7.83
CA ALA A 205 12.31 8.11 7.90
C ALA A 205 12.11 8.65 9.33
N HIS A 206 12.15 7.76 10.33
CA HIS A 206 11.96 8.15 11.72
C HIS A 206 13.03 9.11 12.22
N ARG A 207 14.31 8.85 11.89
CA ARG A 207 15.43 9.77 12.22
C ARG A 207 15.25 11.17 11.61
N ASN A 208 14.56 11.26 10.48
CA ASN A 208 14.24 12.52 9.80
C ASN A 208 12.86 13.10 10.20
N GLY A 209 12.21 12.54 11.23
CA GLY A 209 10.94 13.03 11.74
C GLY A 209 9.74 12.71 10.84
N VAL A 210 9.86 11.69 9.98
CA VAL A 210 8.81 11.21 9.08
C VAL A 210 8.31 9.84 9.55
N GLN A 211 6.99 9.65 9.50
CA GLN A 211 6.30 8.37 9.73
C GLN A 211 5.65 7.89 8.43
N ILE A 212 5.48 6.58 8.31
CA ILE A 212 4.90 5.93 7.13
C ILE A 212 3.45 5.52 7.44
N ILE A 213 2.52 6.02 6.62
CA ILE A 213 1.14 5.53 6.58
C ILE A 213 1.07 4.46 5.49
N GLY A 214 0.75 3.23 5.88
CA GLY A 214 0.47 2.14 4.97
C GLY A 214 -1.02 2.01 4.65
N ASP A 215 -1.33 0.99 3.87
CA ASP A 215 -2.69 0.69 3.43
C ASP A 215 -2.93 -0.81 3.44
N ILE A 216 -4.09 -1.22 3.96
CA ILE A 216 -4.52 -2.61 4.05
C ILE A 216 -5.84 -2.76 3.29
N PRO A 217 -5.83 -3.44 2.13
CA PRO A 217 -7.05 -3.81 1.43
C PRO A 217 -7.96 -4.63 2.34
N ILE A 218 -9.27 -4.39 2.39
CA ILE A 218 -10.13 -5.23 3.25
C ILE A 218 -10.03 -6.70 2.86
N TYR A 219 -10.09 -7.02 1.56
CA TYR A 219 -10.02 -8.38 1.06
C TYR A 219 -8.63 -8.74 0.55
N VAL A 220 -8.34 -10.04 0.46
CA VAL A 220 -7.11 -10.57 -0.16
C VAL A 220 -7.40 -11.05 -1.58
N SER A 221 -6.34 -11.27 -2.39
CA SER A 221 -6.49 -11.88 -3.71
C SER A 221 -7.03 -13.32 -3.59
N PRO A 222 -7.94 -13.77 -4.48
CA PRO A 222 -8.39 -15.15 -4.51
C PRO A 222 -7.26 -16.13 -4.86
N ASP A 223 -6.32 -15.70 -5.69
CA ASP A 223 -5.09 -16.41 -6.02
C ASP A 223 -4.00 -15.87 -5.08
N SER A 224 -3.91 -16.41 -3.86
CA SER A 224 -2.95 -16.00 -2.84
C SER A 224 -2.61 -17.14 -1.90
N ALA A 225 -1.43 -17.03 -1.27
CA ALA A 225 -1.05 -17.90 -0.17
C ALA A 225 -2.05 -17.80 0.98
N ASP A 226 -2.59 -16.62 1.28
CA ASP A 226 -3.54 -16.43 2.38
C ASP A 226 -4.79 -17.31 2.23
N VAL A 227 -5.36 -17.35 1.01
CA VAL A 227 -6.54 -18.15 0.68
C VAL A 227 -6.21 -19.64 0.64
N TRP A 228 -5.05 -20.02 0.08
CA TRP A 228 -4.62 -21.41 0.03
C TRP A 228 -4.37 -22.00 1.43
N GLU A 229 -3.78 -21.21 2.33
CA GLU A 229 -3.42 -21.65 3.68
C GLU A 229 -4.61 -21.62 4.64
N ASN A 230 -5.55 -20.71 4.42
CA ASN A 230 -6.67 -20.47 5.34
C ASN A 230 -8.05 -20.50 4.65
N PRO A 231 -8.37 -21.54 3.85
CA PRO A 231 -9.60 -21.56 3.06
C PRO A 231 -10.87 -21.49 3.91
N GLN A 232 -10.81 -21.90 5.18
CA GLN A 232 -11.92 -21.85 6.13
C GLN A 232 -12.41 -20.43 6.45
N PHE A 233 -11.59 -19.39 6.21
CA PHE A 233 -11.98 -18.00 6.47
C PHE A 233 -12.65 -17.32 5.27
N PHE A 234 -12.82 -18.04 4.16
CA PHE A 234 -13.34 -17.49 2.90
C PHE A 234 -14.53 -18.32 2.39
N LYS A 235 -15.46 -17.65 1.71
CA LYS A 235 -16.60 -18.34 1.06
C LYS A 235 -16.19 -18.91 -0.29
N LEU A 236 -15.58 -20.09 -0.25
CA LEU A 236 -15.08 -20.81 -1.43
C LEU A 236 -15.96 -22.02 -1.81
N LYS A 237 -15.76 -22.52 -3.02
CA LYS A 237 -16.18 -23.86 -3.46
C LYS A 237 -15.11 -24.89 -3.04
N LYS A 238 -15.38 -26.17 -3.28
CA LYS A 238 -14.46 -27.26 -2.91
C LYS A 238 -13.12 -27.22 -3.65
N ASP A 239 -13.12 -26.65 -4.86
CA ASP A 239 -11.97 -26.47 -5.73
C ASP A 239 -11.19 -25.17 -5.45
N PHE A 240 -11.46 -24.49 -4.33
CA PHE A 240 -10.89 -23.20 -3.95
C PHE A 240 -11.28 -22.02 -4.86
N SER A 241 -12.10 -22.24 -5.89
CA SER A 241 -12.70 -21.12 -6.62
C SER A 241 -13.70 -20.38 -5.73
N GLN A 242 -13.88 -19.09 -6.00
CA GLN A 242 -14.77 -18.24 -5.22
C GLN A 242 -16.21 -18.74 -5.36
N LYS A 243 -16.92 -18.88 -4.23
CA LYS A 243 -18.37 -19.10 -4.23
C LYS A 243 -19.11 -17.78 -4.21
N LYS A 244 -18.59 -16.82 -3.45
CA LYS A 244 -19.10 -15.47 -3.28
C LYS A 244 -17.96 -14.49 -3.43
N VAL A 245 -18.21 -13.39 -4.13
CA VAL A 245 -17.20 -12.37 -4.41
C VAL A 245 -17.63 -11.00 -3.89
N ALA A 246 -16.61 -10.18 -3.61
CA ALA A 246 -16.77 -8.82 -3.14
C ALA A 246 -17.06 -7.85 -4.29
N GLY A 247 -17.68 -6.73 -3.93
CA GLY A 247 -17.90 -5.60 -4.81
C GLY A 247 -18.57 -4.47 -4.06
N VAL A 248 -19.12 -3.52 -4.81
CA VAL A 248 -20.04 -2.49 -4.32
C VAL A 248 -21.25 -2.41 -5.24
N PRO A 249 -22.45 -2.09 -4.70
CA PRO A 249 -23.65 -1.98 -5.50
C PRO A 249 -23.55 -0.81 -6.52
N PRO A 250 -24.45 -0.77 -7.52
CA PRO A 250 -24.66 0.44 -8.30
C PRO A 250 -24.88 1.67 -7.43
N ASP A 251 -24.26 2.77 -7.83
CA ASP A 251 -24.40 4.08 -7.21
C ASP A 251 -24.44 5.18 -8.27
N TYR A 252 -24.41 6.44 -7.83
CA TYR A 252 -24.47 7.59 -8.74
C TYR A 252 -23.18 7.77 -9.57
N PHE A 253 -22.10 7.06 -9.25
CA PHE A 253 -20.86 7.04 -10.02
C PHE A 253 -20.79 5.84 -11.00
N SER A 254 -21.44 4.71 -10.68
CA SER A 254 -21.45 3.51 -11.52
C SER A 254 -22.83 2.85 -11.59
N GLU A 255 -23.40 2.81 -12.79
CA GLU A 255 -24.70 2.15 -13.07
C GLU A 255 -24.69 0.64 -12.80
N THR A 256 -23.53 -0.01 -12.87
CA THR A 256 -23.38 -1.47 -12.69
C THR A 256 -22.71 -1.86 -11.38
N GLY A 257 -22.37 -0.85 -10.55
CA GLY A 257 -21.54 -1.03 -9.36
C GLY A 257 -20.10 -1.38 -9.74
N GLN A 258 -19.38 -2.03 -8.83
CA GLN A 258 -18.04 -2.54 -9.13
C GLN A 258 -17.93 -3.96 -8.60
N LEU A 259 -17.52 -4.88 -9.48
CA LEU A 259 -17.28 -6.27 -9.13
C LEU A 259 -15.77 -6.48 -8.99
N TRP A 260 -15.29 -6.72 -7.77
CA TRP A 260 -13.85 -6.79 -7.50
C TRP A 260 -13.28 -8.20 -7.64
N GLY A 261 -14.11 -9.24 -7.46
CA GLY A 261 -13.71 -10.64 -7.66
C GLY A 261 -12.96 -11.28 -6.49
N ASN A 262 -12.59 -10.51 -5.46
CA ASN A 262 -12.01 -11.05 -4.23
C ASN A 262 -13.01 -11.96 -3.50
N PRO A 263 -12.57 -13.03 -2.82
CA PRO A 263 -13.46 -13.87 -2.03
C PRO A 263 -13.90 -13.11 -0.79
N VAL A 264 -15.20 -13.14 -0.47
CA VAL A 264 -15.68 -12.57 0.78
C VAL A 264 -15.35 -13.48 1.97
N TYR A 265 -15.18 -12.86 3.13
CA TYR A 265 -14.90 -13.58 4.38
C TYR A 265 -16.10 -14.40 4.88
N ASP A 266 -15.79 -15.54 5.51
CA ASP A 266 -16.67 -16.14 6.51
C ASP A 266 -16.38 -15.51 7.89
N TRP A 267 -17.01 -14.37 8.16
CA TRP A 267 -16.86 -13.65 9.43
C TRP A 267 -17.22 -14.48 10.66
N LYS A 268 -18.08 -15.52 10.52
CA LYS A 268 -18.39 -16.41 11.65
C LYS A 268 -17.22 -17.35 11.95
N ALA A 269 -16.54 -17.85 10.92
CA ALA A 269 -15.33 -18.64 11.09
C ALA A 269 -14.21 -17.80 11.73
N LEU A 270 -14.04 -16.55 11.27
CA LEU A 270 -13.08 -15.61 11.86
C LEU A 270 -13.43 -15.25 13.31
N GLU A 271 -14.70 -15.01 13.65
CA GLU A 271 -15.12 -14.73 15.03
C GLU A 271 -14.89 -15.95 15.95
N LYS A 272 -15.11 -17.17 15.45
CA LYS A 272 -14.85 -18.41 16.20
C LYS A 272 -13.36 -18.60 16.51
N ASP A 273 -12.50 -18.15 15.61
CA ASP A 273 -11.05 -18.11 15.81
C ASP A 273 -10.59 -16.91 16.65
N GLY A 274 -11.50 -16.09 17.18
CA GLY A 274 -11.14 -14.88 17.93
C GLY A 274 -10.42 -13.85 17.07
N TYR A 275 -10.65 -13.87 15.76
CA TYR A 275 -10.03 -13.01 14.75
C TYR A 275 -8.49 -13.12 14.67
N GLN A 276 -7.88 -14.23 15.11
CA GLN A 276 -6.42 -14.36 15.18
C GLN A 276 -5.73 -14.17 13.83
N TRP A 277 -6.31 -14.66 12.73
CA TRP A 277 -5.76 -14.39 11.39
C TRP A 277 -5.69 -12.89 11.04
N TRP A 278 -6.73 -12.13 11.38
CA TRP A 278 -6.72 -10.67 11.16
C TRP A 278 -5.80 -9.94 12.12
N ILE A 279 -5.70 -10.39 13.38
CA ILE A 279 -4.75 -9.85 14.36
C ILE A 279 -3.31 -10.06 13.86
N TRP A 280 -2.99 -11.27 13.38
CA TRP A 280 -1.71 -11.56 12.74
C TRP A 280 -1.46 -10.63 11.55
N ARG A 281 -2.41 -10.52 10.62
CA ARG A 281 -2.31 -9.63 9.46
C ARG A 281 -2.03 -8.18 9.86
N MET A 282 -2.72 -7.67 10.87
CA MET A 282 -2.51 -6.31 11.39
C MET A 282 -1.11 -6.14 11.98
N LYS A 283 -0.63 -7.13 12.78
CA LYS A 283 0.73 -7.11 13.34
C LYS A 283 1.79 -7.08 12.23
N GLN A 284 1.67 -7.94 11.22
CA GLN A 284 2.58 -7.97 10.07
C GLN A 284 2.63 -6.64 9.32
N ASN A 285 1.49 -6.00 9.09
CA ASN A 285 1.45 -4.70 8.44
C ASN A 285 2.03 -3.58 9.32
N LEU A 286 1.94 -3.68 10.65
CA LEU A 286 2.54 -2.72 11.58
C LEU A 286 4.04 -2.90 11.78
N GLU A 287 4.63 -4.01 11.33
CA GLU A 287 6.08 -4.12 11.14
C GLU A 287 6.53 -3.23 9.97
N LEU A 288 5.68 -3.06 8.96
CA LEU A 288 5.97 -2.25 7.78
C LEU A 288 5.61 -0.76 7.97
N TYR A 289 4.54 -0.47 8.71
CA TYR A 289 3.97 0.88 8.77
C TYR A 289 3.76 1.38 10.19
N ASP A 290 3.80 2.70 10.38
CA ASP A 290 3.52 3.32 11.68
C ASP A 290 2.02 3.47 11.95
N VAL A 291 1.26 3.68 10.87
CA VAL A 291 -0.20 3.85 10.86
C VAL A 291 -0.74 3.14 9.63
N VAL A 292 -1.91 2.52 9.73
CA VAL A 292 -2.53 1.80 8.62
C VAL A 292 -3.89 2.39 8.25
N ARG A 293 -4.06 2.73 6.97
CA ARG A 293 -5.39 2.93 6.37
C ARG A 293 -6.04 1.56 6.20
N LEU A 294 -7.25 1.42 6.71
CA LEU A 294 -8.08 0.26 6.48
C LEU A 294 -9.05 0.57 5.35
N ASP A 295 -8.74 0.00 4.19
CA ASP A 295 -9.53 0.16 2.97
C ASP A 295 -10.95 -0.38 3.16
N HIS A 296 -11.93 0.27 2.52
CA HIS A 296 -13.32 -0.11 2.53
C HIS A 296 -13.86 -0.40 3.94
N PHE A 297 -13.62 0.51 4.88
CA PHE A 297 -13.98 0.36 6.30
C PHE A 297 -15.46 0.00 6.49
N ARG A 298 -16.33 0.51 5.62
CA ARG A 298 -17.76 0.21 5.67
C ARG A 298 -18.06 -1.30 5.60
N GLY A 299 -17.19 -2.09 4.97
CA GLY A 299 -17.23 -3.56 4.90
C GLY A 299 -17.28 -4.25 6.27
N PHE A 300 -16.76 -3.60 7.32
CA PHE A 300 -16.80 -4.12 8.68
C PHE A 300 -18.17 -3.91 9.37
N GLU A 301 -18.98 -2.98 8.89
CA GLU A 301 -20.38 -2.81 9.31
C GLU A 301 -21.28 -3.75 8.49
N SER A 302 -21.20 -3.63 7.17
CA SER A 302 -21.89 -4.47 6.20
C SER A 302 -21.08 -4.54 4.92
N PHE A 303 -21.14 -5.62 4.17
CA PHE A 303 -20.43 -5.76 2.90
C PHE A 303 -21.35 -6.25 1.80
N TRP A 304 -21.03 -5.88 0.56
CA TRP A 304 -21.80 -6.30 -0.60
C TRP A 304 -21.27 -7.64 -1.11
N GLU A 305 -22.13 -8.65 -1.08
CA GLU A 305 -21.81 -10.01 -1.48
C GLU A 305 -22.51 -10.35 -2.80
N VAL A 306 -21.75 -10.75 -3.81
CA VAL A 306 -22.26 -11.16 -5.12
C VAL A 306 -21.98 -12.65 -5.34
N ASP A 307 -22.88 -13.36 -6.02
CA ASP A 307 -22.62 -14.73 -6.46
C ASP A 307 -21.48 -14.78 -7.48
N ALA A 308 -20.55 -15.71 -7.31
CA ALA A 308 -19.46 -15.87 -8.27
C ALA A 308 -20.01 -16.31 -9.65
N GLY A 309 -19.51 -15.69 -10.72
CA GLY A 309 -19.96 -15.92 -12.09
C GLY A 309 -20.94 -14.85 -12.62
N GLU A 310 -21.39 -13.92 -11.79
CA GLU A 310 -22.07 -12.71 -12.27
C GLU A 310 -21.08 -11.79 -13.00
N GLU A 311 -21.54 -11.10 -14.05
CA GLU A 311 -20.72 -10.15 -14.83
C GLU A 311 -20.64 -8.76 -14.19
N THR A 312 -21.59 -8.43 -13.30
CA THR A 312 -21.71 -7.13 -12.63
C THR A 312 -22.06 -7.28 -11.16
N ALA A 313 -21.95 -6.20 -10.40
CA ALA A 313 -22.28 -6.22 -8.98
C ALA A 313 -23.78 -5.99 -8.68
N VAL A 314 -24.61 -5.78 -9.70
CA VAL A 314 -26.05 -5.44 -9.55
C VAL A 314 -26.81 -6.46 -8.70
N LYS A 315 -26.54 -7.76 -8.87
CA LYS A 315 -27.24 -8.84 -8.18
C LYS A 315 -26.63 -9.25 -6.83
N GLY A 316 -25.91 -8.35 -6.17
CA GLY A 316 -25.41 -8.60 -4.82
C GLY A 316 -26.44 -8.38 -3.72
N LYS A 317 -26.02 -8.63 -2.48
CA LYS A 317 -26.81 -8.39 -1.27
C LYS A 317 -25.91 -7.87 -0.15
N TRP A 318 -26.43 -6.94 0.64
CA TRP A 318 -25.81 -6.53 1.88
C TRP A 318 -25.80 -7.68 2.90
N GLN A 319 -24.61 -8.00 3.41
CA GLN A 319 -24.39 -8.93 4.51
C GLN A 319 -23.80 -8.15 5.69
N LYS A 320 -24.14 -8.55 6.91
CA LYS A 320 -23.60 -7.89 8.12
C LYS A 320 -22.13 -8.28 8.32
N GLY A 321 -21.27 -7.29 8.54
CA GLY A 321 -19.87 -7.46 8.93
C GLY A 321 -19.73 -7.70 10.45
N PRO A 322 -18.50 -7.82 10.97
CA PRO A 322 -18.23 -8.17 12.35
C PRO A 322 -18.44 -7.01 13.36
N GLY A 323 -18.47 -5.76 12.89
CA GLY A 323 -18.65 -4.55 13.71
C GLY A 323 -17.58 -4.37 14.80
N MET A 324 -17.94 -3.67 15.88
CA MET A 324 -17.00 -3.31 16.95
C MET A 324 -16.35 -4.50 17.69
N LYS A 325 -16.91 -5.71 17.63
CA LYS A 325 -16.27 -6.89 18.23
C LYS A 325 -14.90 -7.16 17.60
N PHE A 326 -14.80 -6.98 16.29
CA PHE A 326 -13.56 -7.13 15.55
C PHE A 326 -12.55 -6.07 15.98
N PHE A 327 -12.93 -4.79 15.95
CA PHE A 327 -11.99 -3.71 16.29
C PHE A 327 -11.49 -3.79 17.72
N ARG A 328 -12.35 -4.14 18.68
CA ARG A 328 -11.92 -4.37 20.08
C ARG A 328 -10.90 -5.51 20.20
N ALA A 329 -11.04 -6.57 19.41
CA ALA A 329 -10.08 -7.68 19.42
C ALA A 329 -8.74 -7.26 18.81
N ILE A 330 -8.76 -6.46 17.74
CA ILE A 330 -7.55 -5.90 17.12
C ILE A 330 -6.85 -4.94 18.10
N GLU A 331 -7.55 -3.94 18.64
CA GLU A 331 -6.99 -2.91 19.53
C GLU A 331 -6.40 -3.51 20.81
N ALA A 332 -6.99 -4.59 21.33
CA ALA A 332 -6.43 -5.31 22.48
C ALA A 332 -5.01 -5.84 22.23
N GLU A 333 -4.64 -6.08 20.97
CA GLU A 333 -3.39 -6.73 20.57
C GLU A 333 -2.37 -5.76 19.97
N ILE A 334 -2.81 -4.71 19.29
CA ILE A 334 -1.92 -3.76 18.59
C ILE A 334 -1.89 -2.36 19.22
N GLY A 335 -2.76 -2.09 20.20
CA GLY A 335 -2.92 -0.79 20.83
C GLY A 335 -3.79 0.19 20.03
N GLU A 336 -4.07 1.34 20.65
CA GLU A 336 -4.92 2.39 20.08
C GLU A 336 -4.19 3.32 19.09
N ASN A 337 -4.95 4.11 18.33
CA ASN A 337 -4.47 5.21 17.47
C ASN A 337 -3.51 4.82 16.34
N ARG A 338 -3.67 3.62 15.76
CA ARG A 338 -2.87 3.16 14.61
C ARG A 338 -3.68 2.93 13.33
N ILE A 339 -4.99 3.13 13.38
CA ILE A 339 -5.91 2.83 12.27
C ILE A 339 -6.57 4.12 11.78
N ILE A 340 -6.64 4.24 10.46
CA ILE A 340 -7.40 5.24 9.73
C ILE A 340 -8.52 4.50 8.98
N ALA A 341 -9.76 4.96 9.09
CA ALA A 341 -10.90 4.35 8.42
C ALA A 341 -11.11 5.01 7.05
N GLU A 342 -11.05 4.22 5.97
CA GLU A 342 -11.58 4.69 4.71
C GLU A 342 -13.10 4.52 4.64
N ASP A 343 -13.82 5.61 4.91
CA ASP A 343 -15.27 5.72 4.92
C ASP A 343 -15.82 6.52 3.72
N LEU A 344 -15.29 6.32 2.51
CA LEU A 344 -15.79 7.01 1.31
C LEU A 344 -16.95 6.25 0.66
N GLY A 345 -17.65 6.93 -0.25
CA GLY A 345 -18.84 6.42 -0.93
C GLY A 345 -20.13 6.65 -0.16
N ILE A 346 -21.17 5.87 -0.46
CA ILE A 346 -22.47 5.99 0.23
C ILE A 346 -22.38 5.35 1.62
N ILE A 347 -22.35 6.19 2.65
CA ILE A 347 -22.22 5.80 4.05
C ILE A 347 -23.57 5.89 4.77
N THR A 348 -24.01 4.77 5.35
CA THR A 348 -25.23 4.67 6.17
C THR A 348 -25.00 5.18 7.60
N ASP A 349 -26.08 5.46 8.33
CA ASP A 349 -25.98 5.86 9.74
C ASP A 349 -25.32 4.79 10.62
N ASP A 350 -25.48 3.50 10.28
CA ASP A 350 -24.81 2.42 11.00
C ASP A 350 -23.29 2.42 10.79
N VAL A 351 -22.81 2.77 9.58
CA VAL A 351 -21.37 2.92 9.34
C VAL A 351 -20.83 4.16 10.06
N ARG A 352 -21.58 5.27 10.06
CA ARG A 352 -21.20 6.48 10.84
C ARG A 352 -21.10 6.16 12.33
N LYS A 353 -22.04 5.38 12.86
CA LYS A 353 -22.03 4.91 14.23
C LYS A 353 -20.83 4.00 14.51
N LEU A 354 -20.51 3.08 13.60
CA LEU A 354 -19.32 2.23 13.73
C LEU A 354 -18.03 3.06 13.77
N LEU A 355 -17.92 4.08 12.93
CA LEU A 355 -16.77 5.00 12.90
C LEU A 355 -16.66 5.82 14.19
N ASP A 356 -17.78 6.33 14.71
CA ASP A 356 -17.82 7.08 15.97
C ASP A 356 -17.43 6.18 17.15
N GLU A 357 -17.99 4.97 17.21
CA GLU A 357 -17.68 3.99 18.27
C GLU A 357 -16.22 3.47 18.21
N SER A 358 -15.60 3.39 17.03
CA SER A 358 -14.20 3.00 16.90
C SER A 358 -13.22 4.11 17.23
N GLY A 359 -13.65 5.38 17.16
CA GLY A 359 -12.79 6.54 17.39
C GLY A 359 -11.75 6.78 16.29
N PHE A 360 -11.78 6.00 15.19
CA PHE A 360 -10.85 6.16 14.08
C PHE A 360 -11.15 7.44 13.30
N PRO A 361 -10.13 8.12 12.75
CA PRO A 361 -10.36 9.23 11.84
C PRO A 361 -10.97 8.71 10.54
N GLY A 362 -12.04 9.37 10.08
CA GLY A 362 -12.60 9.17 8.74
C GLY A 362 -11.81 9.94 7.67
N MET A 363 -12.04 9.62 6.40
CA MET A 363 -11.43 10.21 5.23
C MET A 363 -12.34 11.23 4.53
N ARG A 364 -11.80 12.38 4.11
CA ARG A 364 -12.48 13.28 3.16
C ARG A 364 -11.57 13.60 1.99
N VAL A 365 -12.13 13.69 0.78
CA VAL A 365 -11.37 13.97 -0.44
C VAL A 365 -11.95 15.20 -1.12
N MET A 366 -11.18 16.28 -1.20
CA MET A 366 -11.65 17.60 -1.66
C MET A 366 -12.34 17.56 -3.01
N ILE A 367 -11.83 16.78 -3.97
CA ILE A 367 -12.41 16.75 -5.31
C ILE A 367 -13.85 16.24 -5.35
N PHE A 368 -14.27 15.42 -4.37
CA PHE A 368 -15.66 14.95 -4.25
C PHE A 368 -16.59 16.04 -3.74
N GLY A 369 -16.03 17.17 -3.27
CA GLY A 369 -16.78 18.31 -2.79
C GLY A 369 -17.20 19.30 -3.87
N PHE A 370 -16.62 19.24 -5.07
CA PHE A 370 -16.85 20.23 -6.14
C PHE A 370 -18.15 20.00 -6.92
N ASN A 371 -19.26 19.94 -6.18
CA ASN A 371 -20.62 19.95 -6.72
C ASN A 371 -21.24 21.31 -6.37
N SER A 372 -21.43 22.18 -7.36
CA SER A 372 -21.87 23.58 -7.16
C SER A 372 -23.26 23.72 -6.52
N TRP A 373 -24.06 22.65 -6.51
CA TRP A 373 -25.43 22.62 -5.97
C TRP A 373 -25.55 21.97 -4.57
N GLU A 374 -24.46 21.44 -3.99
CA GLU A 374 -24.54 20.68 -2.74
C GLU A 374 -23.46 21.07 -1.73
N ASP A 375 -23.90 21.43 -0.53
CA ASP A 375 -23.02 21.60 0.63
C ASP A 375 -22.76 20.26 1.32
N ASN A 376 -21.62 19.63 1.00
CA ASN A 376 -21.31 18.25 1.39
C ASN A 376 -20.09 18.13 2.31
N CYS A 377 -19.89 16.95 2.90
CA CYS A 377 -18.83 16.69 3.89
C CYS A 377 -17.42 16.67 3.29
N HIS A 378 -17.27 16.68 1.96
CA HIS A 378 -15.98 16.73 1.27
C HIS A 378 -15.50 18.15 0.99
N LEU A 379 -16.27 19.19 1.35
CA LEU A 379 -15.81 20.58 1.37
C LEU A 379 -15.07 20.93 2.68
N PRO A 380 -13.88 21.57 2.63
CA PRO A 380 -13.05 21.87 3.81
C PRO A 380 -13.72 22.53 5.01
N HIS A 381 -14.76 23.34 4.82
CA HIS A 381 -15.45 23.99 5.93
C HIS A 381 -16.34 23.03 6.73
N ASN A 382 -16.66 21.85 6.18
CA ASN A 382 -17.43 20.78 6.82
C ASN A 382 -16.56 19.65 7.38
N TYR A 383 -15.23 19.75 7.28
CA TYR A 383 -14.34 18.74 7.86
C TYR A 383 -14.43 18.76 9.38
N VAL A 384 -14.35 17.58 9.98
CA VAL A 384 -14.30 17.43 11.45
C VAL A 384 -12.86 17.21 11.90
N PRO A 385 -12.47 17.59 13.13
CA PRO A 385 -11.09 17.41 13.60
C PRO A 385 -10.58 15.97 13.51
N ASN A 386 -11.39 14.96 13.88
CA ASN A 386 -11.02 13.55 13.77
C ASN A 386 -11.18 13.02 12.33
N SER A 387 -10.43 13.60 11.41
CA SER A 387 -10.37 13.15 10.03
C SER A 387 -8.95 13.27 9.46
N ILE A 388 -8.70 12.45 8.45
CA ILE A 388 -7.62 12.64 7.49
C ILE A 388 -8.25 13.12 6.18
N VAL A 389 -7.64 14.13 5.56
CA VAL A 389 -8.23 14.80 4.40
C VAL A 389 -7.24 14.91 3.27
N TYR A 390 -7.72 14.77 2.05
CA TYR A 390 -6.91 14.69 0.83
C TYR A 390 -7.35 15.74 -0.17
N THR A 391 -6.43 16.24 -1.00
CA THR A 391 -6.80 16.89 -2.27
C THR A 391 -7.48 15.87 -3.18
N SER A 392 -6.77 14.79 -3.49
CA SER A 392 -7.18 13.59 -4.24
C SER A 392 -6.49 12.35 -3.67
N THR A 393 -6.92 11.16 -4.10
CA THR A 393 -6.37 9.85 -3.70
C THR A 393 -5.85 9.08 -4.91
N HIS A 394 -5.22 7.92 -4.71
CA HIS A 394 -4.69 7.12 -5.82
C HIS A 394 -5.79 6.61 -6.78
N ASP A 395 -7.00 6.38 -6.27
CA ASP A 395 -8.17 5.94 -7.05
C ASP A 395 -8.88 7.06 -7.80
N SER A 396 -8.47 8.31 -7.57
CA SER A 396 -9.10 9.46 -8.18
C SER A 396 -8.17 10.17 -9.16
N GLN A 397 -8.78 10.97 -10.03
CA GLN A 397 -8.11 12.00 -10.83
C GLN A 397 -7.32 12.97 -9.94
N THR A 398 -6.32 13.62 -10.53
CA THR A 398 -5.63 14.75 -9.87
C THR A 398 -6.58 15.94 -9.72
N ILE A 399 -6.22 16.89 -8.85
CA ILE A 399 -7.03 18.12 -8.68
C ILE A 399 -7.13 18.93 -9.98
N CYS A 400 -6.05 18.92 -10.77
CA CYS A 400 -5.96 19.58 -12.06
C CYS A 400 -6.88 18.92 -13.09
N GLU A 401 -6.81 17.58 -13.23
CA GLU A 401 -7.71 16.82 -14.11
C GLU A 401 -9.17 17.04 -13.71
N GLN A 402 -9.48 17.01 -12.41
CA GLN A 402 -10.84 17.27 -11.94
C GLN A 402 -11.38 18.62 -12.42
N ILE A 403 -10.67 19.72 -12.10
CA ILE A 403 -11.20 21.07 -12.34
C ILE A 403 -11.13 21.48 -13.81
N MET A 404 -10.09 21.04 -14.53
CA MET A 404 -9.87 21.46 -15.91
C MET A 404 -10.56 20.58 -16.94
N ASP A 405 -10.67 19.27 -16.68
CA ASP A 405 -11.06 18.30 -17.71
C ASP A 405 -12.41 17.62 -17.42
N LEU A 406 -12.76 17.40 -16.15
CA LEU A 406 -13.91 16.57 -15.77
C LEU A 406 -15.13 17.34 -15.24
N CYS A 407 -14.92 18.41 -14.47
CA CYS A 407 -16.00 19.22 -13.93
C CYS A 407 -16.87 19.83 -15.04
N SER A 408 -18.18 19.96 -14.78
CA SER A 408 -19.01 20.86 -15.58
C SER A 408 -18.49 22.30 -15.46
N PRO A 409 -18.76 23.21 -16.42
CA PRO A 409 -18.31 24.60 -16.31
C PRO A 409 -18.72 25.29 -15.00
N ALA A 410 -19.94 25.03 -14.52
CA ALA A 410 -20.45 25.59 -13.26
C ALA A 410 -19.68 25.04 -12.04
N ASP A 411 -19.40 23.74 -12.02
CA ASP A 411 -18.64 23.10 -10.93
C ASP A 411 -17.16 23.52 -10.95
N ALA A 412 -16.59 23.71 -12.14
CA ALA A 412 -15.21 24.21 -12.29
C ALA A 412 -15.08 25.65 -11.79
N ASP A 413 -16.03 26.52 -12.11
CA ASP A 413 -16.05 27.90 -11.62
C ASP A 413 -16.26 27.93 -10.09
N PHE A 414 -17.20 27.15 -9.58
CA PHE A 414 -17.37 26.95 -8.14
C PHE A 414 -16.07 26.48 -7.46
N ALA A 415 -15.39 25.47 -8.02
CA ALA A 415 -14.15 24.94 -7.47
C ALA A 415 -13.04 26.00 -7.42
N ARG A 416 -12.85 26.77 -8.50
CA ARG A 416 -11.87 27.86 -8.58
C ARG A 416 -12.16 28.95 -7.56
N ASP A 417 -13.42 29.37 -7.44
CA ASP A 417 -13.84 30.36 -6.45
C ASP A 417 -13.66 29.85 -5.02
N TYR A 418 -14.02 28.59 -4.77
CA TYR A 418 -13.93 27.96 -3.46
C TYR A 418 -12.49 27.85 -2.96
N ILE A 419 -11.56 27.40 -3.82
CA ILE A 419 -10.12 27.34 -3.49
C ILE A 419 -9.42 28.70 -3.63
N ARG A 420 -10.15 29.74 -4.07
CA ARG A 420 -9.68 31.12 -4.27
C ARG A 420 -8.52 31.22 -5.27
N TRP A 421 -8.59 30.43 -6.34
CA TRP A 421 -7.56 30.45 -7.37
C TRP A 421 -7.76 31.63 -8.33
N ASP A 422 -6.79 32.55 -8.35
CA ASP A 422 -6.79 33.76 -9.18
C ASP A 422 -5.86 33.68 -10.40
N GLY A 423 -5.31 32.49 -10.68
CA GLY A 423 -4.40 32.24 -11.79
C GLY A 423 -2.95 32.66 -11.57
N LYS A 424 -2.58 33.26 -10.41
CA LYS A 424 -1.20 33.70 -10.15
C LYS A 424 -0.28 32.61 -9.61
N GLU A 425 -0.84 31.48 -9.22
CA GLU A 425 -0.10 30.32 -8.74
C GLU A 425 -0.62 29.03 -9.38
N PRO A 426 0.10 27.90 -9.28
CA PRO A 426 -0.41 26.62 -9.74
C PRO A 426 -1.75 26.29 -9.08
N LEU A 427 -2.72 25.83 -9.88
CA LEU A 427 -4.09 25.54 -9.42
C LEU A 427 -4.12 24.55 -8.25
N ALA A 428 -3.33 23.49 -8.33
CA ALA A 428 -3.21 22.50 -7.28
C ALA A 428 -2.67 23.08 -5.97
N TRP A 429 -1.82 24.11 -6.02
CA TRP A 429 -1.28 24.74 -4.82
C TRP A 429 -2.35 25.51 -4.05
N ALA A 430 -3.32 26.13 -4.74
CA ALA A 430 -4.47 26.77 -4.10
C ALA A 430 -5.36 25.74 -3.38
N ALA A 431 -5.55 24.57 -4.00
CA ALA A 431 -6.27 23.45 -3.37
C ALA A 431 -5.52 22.88 -2.16
N ILE A 432 -4.20 22.64 -2.26
CA ILE A 432 -3.35 22.20 -1.13
C ILE A 432 -3.49 23.16 0.06
N LYS A 433 -3.40 24.48 -0.17
CA LYS A 433 -3.59 25.47 0.90
C LYS A 433 -4.95 25.33 1.57
N SER A 434 -6.00 25.12 0.78
CA SER A 434 -7.37 24.99 1.27
C SER A 434 -7.55 23.72 2.13
N VAL A 435 -6.99 22.58 1.71
CA VAL A 435 -6.96 21.34 2.51
C VAL A 435 -6.15 21.53 3.80
N PHE A 436 -4.97 22.12 3.72
CA PHE A 436 -4.07 22.26 4.85
C PHE A 436 -4.60 23.25 5.90
N LEU A 437 -5.39 24.26 5.51
CA LEU A 437 -6.01 25.19 6.46
C LEU A 437 -7.26 24.63 7.16
N SER A 438 -7.81 23.52 6.69
CA SER A 438 -8.99 22.86 7.27
C SER A 438 -8.80 22.43 8.73
N PRO A 439 -9.87 22.14 9.50
CA PRO A 439 -9.79 21.68 10.89
C PRO A 439 -9.28 20.25 11.09
N ALA A 440 -9.15 19.45 10.02
CA ALA A 440 -8.75 18.05 10.08
C ALA A 440 -7.41 17.83 10.79
N SER A 441 -7.28 16.70 11.50
CA SER A 441 -6.04 16.30 12.19
C SER A 441 -4.93 16.07 11.18
N ILE A 442 -5.16 15.26 10.14
CA ILE A 442 -4.13 14.97 9.14
C ILE A 442 -4.55 15.56 7.79
N ALA A 443 -3.70 16.38 7.19
CA ALA A 443 -3.91 16.90 5.82
C ALA A 443 -2.89 16.28 4.86
N MET A 444 -3.40 15.68 3.80
CA MET A 444 -2.62 14.96 2.80
C MET A 444 -2.80 15.61 1.42
N THR A 445 -1.78 15.48 0.60
CA THR A 445 -1.84 15.80 -0.84
C THR A 445 -1.12 14.71 -1.61
N GLN A 446 -1.48 14.47 -2.87
CA GLN A 446 -0.69 13.61 -3.74
C GLN A 446 0.54 14.34 -4.26
N MET A 447 1.61 13.61 -4.56
CA MET A 447 2.79 14.23 -5.19
C MET A 447 2.47 14.79 -6.58
N GLN A 448 1.52 14.18 -7.30
CA GLN A 448 0.99 14.70 -8.57
C GLN A 448 0.46 16.13 -8.43
N ASP A 449 -0.26 16.42 -7.35
CA ASP A 449 -0.82 17.76 -7.08
C ASP A 449 0.27 18.74 -6.65
N VAL A 450 1.29 18.29 -5.89
CA VAL A 450 2.46 19.13 -5.56
C VAL A 450 3.16 19.59 -6.84
N LEU A 451 3.26 18.68 -7.81
CA LEU A 451 3.80 18.92 -9.16
C LEU A 451 2.81 19.62 -10.11
N ASN A 452 1.57 19.85 -9.67
CA ASN A 452 0.48 20.46 -10.44
C ASN A 452 0.20 19.74 -11.77
N LEU A 453 0.19 18.40 -11.76
CA LEU A 453 0.00 17.56 -12.96
C LEU A 453 -1.48 17.22 -13.22
N GLY A 454 -1.84 17.04 -14.49
CA GLY A 454 -3.18 16.65 -14.96
C GLY A 454 -3.36 15.15 -15.15
N ALA A 455 -4.24 14.77 -16.10
CA ALA A 455 -4.70 13.40 -16.31
C ALA A 455 -3.59 12.37 -16.60
N ASP A 456 -2.50 12.79 -17.25
CA ASP A 456 -1.35 11.92 -17.58
C ASP A 456 -0.61 11.39 -16.34
N ALA A 457 -0.87 11.97 -15.16
CA ALA A 457 -0.26 11.57 -13.90
C ALA A 457 -1.16 10.74 -12.98
N ARG A 458 -2.39 10.43 -13.41
CA ARG A 458 -3.35 9.69 -12.61
C ARG A 458 -2.80 8.30 -12.24
N MET A 459 -2.86 7.96 -10.95
CA MET A 459 -2.32 6.69 -10.45
C MET A 459 -3.20 5.51 -10.81
N ASN A 460 -4.52 5.59 -10.58
CA ASN A 460 -5.45 4.53 -10.92
C ASN A 460 -6.79 5.09 -11.42
N LYS A 461 -7.41 4.36 -12.35
CA LYS A 461 -8.80 4.54 -12.74
C LYS A 461 -9.59 3.28 -12.32
N PRO A 462 -10.39 3.36 -11.25
CA PRO A 462 -11.18 2.23 -10.76
C PRO A 462 -12.06 1.58 -11.84
N ALA A 463 -12.32 0.29 -11.68
CA ALA A 463 -13.08 -0.54 -12.62
C ALA A 463 -12.48 -0.63 -14.04
N THR A 464 -11.20 -0.33 -14.21
CA THR A 464 -10.45 -0.61 -15.44
C THR A 464 -9.35 -1.62 -15.18
N VAL A 465 -9.08 -2.49 -16.15
CA VAL A 465 -8.04 -3.52 -16.08
C VAL A 465 -6.95 -3.19 -17.09
N GLY A 466 -5.69 -3.25 -16.67
CA GLY A 466 -4.54 -2.90 -17.51
C GLY A 466 -4.46 -1.40 -17.83
N GLY A 467 -3.66 -1.05 -18.83
CA GLY A 467 -3.51 0.34 -19.30
C GLY A 467 -2.47 1.16 -18.53
N SER A 468 -2.87 2.32 -18.01
CA SER A 468 -2.02 3.29 -17.32
C SER A 468 -2.00 3.14 -15.79
N ASN A 469 -2.82 2.25 -15.22
CA ASN A 469 -2.93 2.09 -13.76
C ASN A 469 -1.61 1.67 -13.12
N TRP A 470 -1.29 2.27 -11.98
CA TRP A 470 -0.14 2.02 -11.12
C TRP A 470 1.23 2.36 -11.72
N ARG A 471 1.24 2.95 -12.92
CA ARG A 471 2.46 3.15 -13.70
C ARG A 471 3.10 4.51 -13.51
N TRP A 472 2.37 5.52 -13.05
CA TRP A 472 2.93 6.88 -12.98
C TRP A 472 4.18 6.96 -12.11
N ARG A 473 5.19 7.69 -12.61
CA ARG A 473 6.46 7.98 -11.93
C ARG A 473 6.77 9.46 -11.98
N MET A 474 7.38 9.94 -10.92
CA MET A 474 7.95 11.26 -10.83
C MET A 474 9.40 11.25 -11.32
N ARG A 475 9.78 12.26 -12.10
CA ARG A 475 11.18 12.52 -12.44
C ARG A 475 11.94 13.14 -11.26
N ARG A 476 13.26 12.93 -11.20
CA ARG A 476 14.09 13.37 -10.07
C ARG A 476 14.00 14.88 -9.81
N GLU A 477 13.78 15.69 -10.83
CA GLU A 477 13.58 17.14 -10.74
C GLU A 477 12.34 17.54 -9.93
N GLY A 478 11.40 16.62 -9.72
CA GLY A 478 10.24 16.80 -8.85
C GLY A 478 10.57 16.93 -7.37
N MET A 479 11.77 16.53 -6.94
CA MET A 479 12.26 16.71 -5.57
C MET A 479 13.15 17.96 -5.46
N ASN A 480 12.57 19.15 -5.65
CA ASN A 480 13.33 20.40 -5.65
C ASN A 480 13.00 21.33 -4.45
N SER A 481 13.87 22.32 -4.26
CA SER A 481 13.80 23.26 -3.14
C SER A 481 12.61 24.21 -3.19
N GLU A 482 12.10 24.53 -4.39
CA GLU A 482 10.92 25.40 -4.56
C GLU A 482 9.67 24.70 -4.02
N LEU A 483 9.45 23.44 -4.42
CA LEU A 483 8.31 22.64 -3.99
C LEU A 483 8.34 22.34 -2.49
N SER A 484 9.50 21.94 -1.96
CA SER A 484 9.66 21.73 -0.51
C SER A 484 9.46 23.04 0.27
N SER A 485 9.97 24.17 -0.21
CA SER A 485 9.75 25.48 0.43
C SER A 485 8.28 25.90 0.41
N PHE A 486 7.57 25.67 -0.70
CA PHE A 486 6.13 25.91 -0.80
C PHE A 486 5.38 25.09 0.25
N LEU A 487 5.60 23.78 0.29
CA LEU A 487 4.96 22.88 1.26
C LEU A 487 5.32 23.23 2.70
N ARG A 488 6.58 23.58 2.97
CA ARG A 488 7.03 24.00 4.30
C ARG A 488 6.31 25.24 4.78
N ARG A 489 6.18 26.24 3.91
CA ARG A 489 5.48 27.49 4.23
C ARG A 489 4.02 27.24 4.60
N ILE A 490 3.29 26.45 3.81
CA ILE A 490 1.88 26.16 4.12
C ILE A 490 1.75 25.28 5.37
N THR A 491 2.65 24.33 5.59
CA THR A 491 2.66 23.45 6.76
C THR A 491 2.91 24.22 8.06
N VAL A 492 3.85 25.16 8.05
CA VAL A 492 4.09 26.05 9.19
C VAL A 492 2.93 27.02 9.41
N THR A 493 2.43 27.65 8.34
CA THR A 493 1.34 28.63 8.41
C THR A 493 0.05 28.01 8.93
N SER A 494 -0.25 26.77 8.52
CA SER A 494 -1.42 26.00 8.98
C SER A 494 -1.23 25.31 10.33
N ARG A 495 -0.10 25.55 11.02
CA ARG A 495 0.25 24.95 12.32
C ARG A 495 0.28 23.42 12.32
N ARG A 496 0.80 22.84 11.23
CA ARG A 496 0.95 21.39 11.02
C ARG A 496 2.38 20.88 11.15
N TYR A 497 3.36 21.76 11.30
CA TYR A 497 4.76 21.37 11.49
C TYR A 497 4.99 20.75 12.87
N LYS A 498 4.93 19.41 12.92
CA LYS A 498 5.20 18.58 14.08
C LYS A 498 5.96 17.33 13.64
N PRO A 499 7.28 17.41 13.42
CA PRO A 499 8.06 16.25 13.02
C PRO A 499 7.94 15.14 14.08
N TYR A 500 7.92 13.89 13.62
CA TYR A 500 7.91 12.74 14.51
C TYR A 500 9.09 12.79 15.47
N GLN A 501 8.83 12.39 16.72
CA GLN A 501 9.85 12.28 17.75
C GLN A 501 9.92 10.81 18.13
N LEU A 502 11.10 10.22 17.98
CA LEU A 502 11.38 8.88 18.44
C LEU A 502 11.01 8.74 19.93
N THR A 503 10.42 7.61 20.28
CA THR A 503 10.23 7.16 21.64
C THR A 503 11.59 6.78 22.27
N GLU A 504 11.63 6.61 23.59
CA GLU A 504 12.84 6.13 24.27
C GLU A 504 13.23 4.72 23.81
N ALA A 505 12.26 3.85 23.56
CA ALA A 505 12.49 2.50 23.06
C ALA A 505 13.09 2.51 21.65
N GLU A 506 12.51 3.28 20.73
CA GLU A 506 13.05 3.42 19.37
C GLU A 506 14.44 4.07 19.38
N ARG A 507 14.70 5.04 20.26
CA ARG A 507 16.05 5.59 20.43
C ARG A 507 17.05 4.52 20.88
N ALA A 508 16.69 3.70 21.87
CA ALA A 508 17.55 2.65 22.38
C ALA A 508 17.82 1.56 21.31
N GLU A 509 16.81 1.19 20.53
CA GLU A 509 16.96 0.26 19.41
C GLU A 509 17.90 0.81 18.33
N LEU A 510 17.73 2.08 17.96
CA LEU A 510 18.62 2.75 17.01
C LEU A 510 20.07 2.88 17.51
N GLU A 511 20.26 3.13 18.80
CA GLU A 511 21.58 3.16 19.44
C GLU A 511 22.21 1.75 19.45
N ALA A 512 21.44 0.70 19.68
CA ALA A 512 21.92 -0.67 19.62
C ALA A 512 22.32 -1.11 18.20
N GLU A 513 21.54 -0.72 17.17
CA GLU A 513 21.87 -0.97 15.77
C GLU A 513 23.14 -0.24 15.31
N THR A 514 23.39 0.96 15.84
CA THR A 514 24.60 1.76 15.52
C THR A 514 25.83 1.39 16.35
N ALA A 515 25.64 0.69 17.48
CA ALA A 515 26.71 0.19 18.33
C ALA A 515 27.18 -1.23 17.96
N ALA A 516 26.55 -1.89 16.98
CA ALA A 516 27.07 -3.13 16.41
C ALA A 516 28.43 -2.83 15.74
N PRO A 517 29.52 -3.51 16.14
CA PRO A 517 30.87 -3.10 15.75
C PRO A 517 31.06 -3.25 14.25
N GLU A 518 31.51 -2.17 13.59
CA GLU A 518 32.34 -2.28 12.39
C GLU A 518 33.46 -3.26 12.76
N THR A 519 33.50 -4.40 12.08
CA THR A 519 34.54 -5.39 12.30
C THR A 519 35.88 -4.72 12.05
N GLU A 520 36.73 -4.75 13.08
CA GLU A 520 38.09 -4.25 13.07
C GLU A 520 38.82 -4.85 11.85
N GLU A 521 39.09 -4.03 10.82
CA GLU A 521 40.18 -4.31 9.89
C GLU A 521 41.48 -4.23 10.71
N GLU A 522 41.91 -5.37 11.23
CA GLU A 522 43.25 -5.58 11.75
C GLU A 522 44.27 -5.23 10.67
N THR A 523 44.94 -4.09 10.84
CA THR A 523 46.19 -3.78 10.17
C THR A 523 47.24 -4.82 10.54
N ALA A 524 47.67 -5.60 9.56
CA ALA A 524 48.97 -6.26 9.52
C ALA A 524 49.89 -5.56 8.51
#